data_AF-Q84IQ4-F1
#
_entry.id   AF-Q84IQ4-F1
#
_cell.length_a   1.000
_cell.length_b   1.000
_cell.length_c   1.000
_cell.angle_alpha   90.00
_cell.angle_beta   90.00
_cell.angle_gamma   90.00
#
_symmetry.space_group_name_H-M   'P 1'
#
loop_
_entity.id
_entity.type
_entity.pdbx_description
1 polymer ?
#
loop_
_entity_poly.entity_id
_entity_poly.type
_entity_poly.pdbx_seq_one_letter_code
_entity_poly.pdbx_strand_id
1 'polypeptide(L)'
;ELGKNPSLQAWTQAVEEAGVYIASAMAGAGGGAYGLIGHCWGGLLAFETGHWLKACGMQEPTHLFVSGCSPPHLLQARPDLGTGPSGPAPLPDACRIAQAYRMPSRRGPLLARLSVFAGRRDPGVYVDSLAEWGRYTARICDVHIGEGGHADWGPDADRWLPFVQMIAEREYSSS
;
A
#
# COMPACT_ATOMS: atom_id res chain seq x y z
N GLU A 1 -17.04 -7.61 18.76
CA GLU A 1 -17.18 -8.79 17.88
C GLU A 1 -16.35 -8.66 16.60
N LEU A 2 -15.01 -8.53 16.69
CA LEU A 2 -14.14 -8.52 15.48
C LEU A 2 -13.86 -9.93 14.93
N GLY A 3 -14.04 -10.98 15.75
CA GLY A 3 -13.68 -12.36 15.40
C GLY A 3 -14.66 -13.11 14.49
N LYS A 4 -15.70 -12.47 13.93
CA LYS A 4 -16.73 -13.14 13.11
C LYS A 4 -16.74 -12.78 11.62
N ASN A 5 -15.85 -11.90 11.15
CA ASN A 5 -15.78 -11.52 9.72
C ASN A 5 -14.63 -12.28 9.02
N PRO A 6 -14.90 -13.28 8.18
CA PRO A 6 -13.87 -14.09 7.52
C PRO A 6 -12.92 -13.26 6.64
N SER A 7 -13.40 -12.18 6.00
CA SER A 7 -12.56 -11.32 5.17
C SER A 7 -11.55 -10.52 5.99
N LEU A 8 -11.91 -10.13 7.22
CA LEU A 8 -10.99 -9.44 8.12
C LEU A 8 -9.95 -10.40 8.71
N GLN A 9 -10.35 -11.64 8.99
CA GLN A 9 -9.42 -12.70 9.40
C GLN A 9 -8.41 -12.99 8.29
N ALA A 10 -8.88 -13.20 7.06
CA ALA A 10 -8.02 -13.43 5.90
C ALA A 10 -7.04 -12.26 5.67
N TRP A 11 -7.51 -11.01 5.83
CA TRP A 11 -6.63 -9.83 5.77
C TRP A 11 -5.55 -9.85 6.85
N THR A 12 -5.94 -10.12 8.10
CA THR A 12 -5.00 -10.15 9.22
C THR A 12 -3.94 -11.23 9.01
N GLN A 13 -4.37 -12.41 8.56
CA GLN A 13 -3.49 -13.52 8.19
C GLN A 13 -2.55 -13.14 7.04
N ALA A 14 -3.04 -12.48 5.98
CA ALA A 14 -2.19 -12.07 4.87
C ALA A 14 -1.10 -11.07 5.29
N VAL A 15 -1.43 -10.11 6.17
CA VAL A 15 -0.45 -9.16 6.73
C VAL A 15 0.61 -9.89 7.55
N GLU A 16 0.18 -10.82 8.40
CA GLU A 16 1.06 -11.63 9.24
C GLU A 16 1.98 -12.53 8.40
N GLU A 17 1.44 -13.26 7.42
CA GLU A 17 2.20 -14.13 6.52
C GLU A 17 3.25 -13.34 5.72
N ALA A 18 2.88 -12.18 5.17
CA ALA A 18 3.81 -11.30 4.48
C ALA A 18 4.92 -10.80 5.42
N GLY A 19 4.57 -10.42 6.65
CA GLY A 19 5.52 -9.99 7.68
C GLY A 19 6.50 -11.09 8.08
N VAL A 20 6.01 -12.30 8.35
CA VAL A 20 6.83 -13.47 8.67
C VAL A 20 7.77 -13.83 7.52
N TYR A 21 7.28 -13.77 6.28
CA TYR A 21 8.09 -14.04 5.10
C TYR A 21 9.26 -13.04 4.99
N ILE A 22 8.98 -11.74 5.10
CA ILE A 22 10.01 -10.70 5.02
C ILE A 22 11.00 -10.82 6.18
N ALA A 23 10.53 -10.98 7.42
CA ALA A 23 11.41 -11.14 8.58
C ALA A 23 12.36 -12.34 8.40
N SER A 24 11.84 -13.45 7.89
CA SER A 24 12.63 -14.66 7.61
C SER A 24 13.64 -14.44 6.48
N ALA A 25 13.23 -13.79 5.39
CA ALA A 25 14.11 -13.47 4.27
C ALA A 25 15.26 -12.54 4.70
N MET A 26 14.96 -11.52 5.50
CA MET A 26 15.96 -10.59 6.01
C MET A 26 16.90 -11.26 7.01
N ALA A 27 16.41 -12.14 7.88
CA ALA A 27 17.26 -12.92 8.77
C ALA A 27 18.22 -13.84 7.98
N GLY A 28 17.74 -14.51 6.93
CA GLY A 28 18.55 -15.36 6.06
C GLY A 28 19.61 -14.59 5.25
N ALA A 29 19.33 -13.34 4.90
CA ALA A 29 20.26 -12.46 4.19
C ALA A 29 21.29 -11.75 5.11
N GLY A 30 21.17 -11.89 6.44
CA GLY A 30 22.02 -11.19 7.40
C GLY A 30 21.58 -9.75 7.71
N GLY A 31 20.34 -9.40 7.39
CA GLY A 31 19.77 -8.06 7.51
C GLY A 31 19.99 -7.22 6.24
N GLY A 32 19.79 -5.91 6.35
CA GLY A 32 20.04 -4.95 5.26
C GLY A 32 18.84 -4.07 4.93
N ALA A 33 19.08 -3.01 4.16
CA ALA A 33 18.02 -2.13 3.69
C ALA A 33 17.16 -2.85 2.65
N TYR A 34 15.84 -2.69 2.75
CA TYR A 34 14.90 -3.23 1.79
C TYR A 34 13.72 -2.25 1.61
N GLY A 35 13.14 -2.27 0.43
CA GLY A 35 11.92 -1.55 0.12
C GLY A 35 10.74 -2.49 -0.05
N LEU A 36 9.53 -2.00 0.19
CA LEU A 36 8.30 -2.68 -0.17
C LEU A 36 7.60 -1.91 -1.27
N ILE A 37 6.96 -2.64 -2.18
CA ILE A 37 6.25 -2.10 -3.31
C ILE A 37 4.88 -2.77 -3.41
N GLY A 38 3.84 -1.99 -3.71
CA GLY A 38 2.50 -2.53 -3.86
C GLY A 38 1.58 -1.61 -4.65
N HIS A 39 0.70 -2.23 -5.44
CA HIS A 39 -0.33 -1.55 -6.22
C HIS A 39 -1.72 -1.88 -5.67
N CYS A 40 -2.61 -0.89 -5.64
CA CYS A 40 -3.97 -1.01 -5.14
C CYS A 40 -3.97 -1.65 -3.73
N TRP A 41 -4.55 -2.83 -3.62
CA TRP A 41 -4.53 -3.67 -2.43
C TRP A 41 -3.16 -4.08 -1.95
N GLY A 42 -2.26 -4.40 -2.88
CA GLY A 42 -0.86 -4.69 -2.56
C GLY A 42 -0.17 -3.49 -1.92
N GLY A 43 -0.59 -2.26 -2.27
CA GLY A 43 -0.09 -1.03 -1.64
C GLY A 43 -0.50 -0.93 -0.17
N LEU A 44 -1.75 -1.25 0.14
CA LEU A 44 -2.21 -1.33 1.52
C LEU A 44 -1.54 -2.47 2.28
N LEU A 45 -1.35 -3.63 1.64
CA LEU A 45 -0.67 -4.77 2.25
C LEU A 45 0.77 -4.42 2.58
N ALA A 46 1.54 -3.87 1.64
CA ALA A 46 2.91 -3.43 1.87
C ALA A 46 3.01 -2.44 3.04
N PHE A 47 2.07 -1.51 3.11
CA PHE A 47 1.96 -0.55 4.19
C PHE A 47 1.65 -1.19 5.56
N GLU A 48 0.64 -2.07 5.63
CA GLU A 48 0.30 -2.78 6.87
C GLU A 48 1.41 -3.73 7.30
N THR A 49 2.07 -4.41 6.36
CA THR A 49 3.22 -5.27 6.64
C THR A 49 4.39 -4.47 7.22
N GLY A 50 4.67 -3.27 6.72
CA GLY A 50 5.66 -2.38 7.33
C GLY A 50 5.32 -2.02 8.79
N HIS A 51 4.05 -1.76 9.08
CA HIS A 51 3.60 -1.51 10.45
C HIS A 51 3.61 -2.77 11.34
N TRP A 52 3.31 -3.93 10.78
CA TRP A 52 3.40 -5.20 11.48
C TRP A 52 4.85 -5.49 11.89
N LEU A 53 5.80 -5.31 10.97
CA LEU A 53 7.24 -5.47 11.25
C LEU A 53 7.70 -4.51 12.36
N LYS A 54 7.29 -3.23 12.28
CA LYS A 54 7.53 -2.25 13.35
C LYS A 54 6.98 -2.70 14.70
N ALA A 55 5.74 -3.19 14.75
CA ALA A 55 5.10 -3.63 15.97
C ALA A 55 5.79 -4.86 16.59
N CYS A 56 6.34 -5.74 15.75
CA CYS A 56 7.16 -6.88 16.16
C CYS A 56 8.59 -6.53 16.55
N GLY A 57 8.99 -5.24 16.50
CA GLY A 57 10.36 -4.81 16.77
C GLY A 57 11.37 -5.22 15.69
N MET A 58 10.88 -5.59 14.51
CA MET A 58 11.70 -5.94 13.34
C MET A 58 12.11 -4.67 12.59
N GLN A 59 13.14 -4.79 11.76
CA GLN A 59 13.60 -3.68 10.93
C GLN A 59 12.49 -3.23 9.97
N GLU A 60 12.13 -1.95 10.00
CA GLU A 60 11.16 -1.33 9.08
C GLU A 60 11.73 -1.25 7.64
N PRO A 61 10.89 -1.21 6.59
CA PRO A 61 11.35 -0.93 5.24
C PRO A 61 11.96 0.48 5.17
N THR A 62 13.00 0.66 4.34
CA THR A 62 13.61 1.99 4.11
C THR A 62 12.81 2.81 3.10
N HIS A 63 12.07 2.14 2.21
CA HIS A 63 11.21 2.77 1.20
C HIS A 63 9.91 1.99 1.02
N LEU A 64 8.81 2.70 0.88
CA LEU A 64 7.51 2.18 0.51
C LEU A 64 7.05 2.81 -0.80
N PHE A 65 6.87 2.00 -1.84
CA PHE A 65 6.31 2.41 -3.12
C PHE A 65 4.84 1.99 -3.19
N VAL A 66 3.93 2.96 -3.17
CA VAL A 66 2.49 2.70 -3.18
C VAL A 66 1.91 3.23 -4.47
N SER A 67 1.17 2.41 -5.20
CA SER A 67 0.51 2.84 -6.43
C SER A 67 -1.00 2.58 -6.41
N GLY A 68 -1.80 3.49 -6.99
CA GLY A 68 -3.23 3.27 -7.18
C GLY A 68 -3.99 3.01 -5.87
N CYS A 69 -3.49 3.53 -4.75
CA CYS A 69 -4.06 3.26 -3.43
C CYS A 69 -4.29 4.57 -2.68
N SER A 70 -5.54 4.81 -2.29
CA SER A 70 -5.89 5.96 -1.45
C SER A 70 -5.26 5.83 -0.06
N PRO A 71 -4.95 6.94 0.62
CA PRO A 71 -4.47 6.93 1.99
C PRO A 71 -5.37 6.05 2.90
N PRO A 72 -4.79 5.23 3.81
CA PRO A 72 -5.54 4.25 4.60
C PRO A 72 -6.77 4.76 5.34
N HIS A 73 -6.77 6.02 5.82
CA HIS A 73 -7.92 6.61 6.51
C HIS A 73 -9.08 7.00 5.58
N LEU A 74 -8.83 7.10 4.27
CA LEU A 74 -9.82 7.41 3.23
C LEU A 74 -10.36 6.16 2.53
N LEU A 75 -9.82 4.97 2.83
CA LEU A 75 -10.31 3.69 2.30
C LEU A 75 -11.68 3.27 2.86
N GLN A 76 -12.39 4.15 3.59
CA GLN A 76 -13.74 3.87 4.06
C GLN A 76 -14.66 3.55 2.88
N ALA A 77 -15.55 2.59 3.08
CA ALA A 77 -16.47 2.08 2.06
C ALA A 77 -17.13 3.22 1.29
N ARG A 78 -16.72 3.41 0.04
CA ARG A 78 -17.44 4.25 -0.92
C ARG A 78 -18.78 3.57 -1.22
N PRO A 79 -19.92 4.10 -0.74
CA PRO A 79 -21.23 3.52 -1.04
C PRO A 79 -21.58 3.64 -2.55
N ASP A 80 -20.86 4.48 -3.28
CA ASP A 80 -21.08 4.91 -4.67
C ASP A 80 -20.24 4.14 -5.71
N LEU A 81 -19.20 3.40 -5.31
CA LEU A 81 -18.45 2.53 -6.25
C LEU A 81 -19.28 1.34 -6.78
N GLY A 82 -20.53 1.22 -6.36
CA GLY A 82 -21.54 0.30 -6.86
C GLY A 82 -22.77 0.97 -7.49
N THR A 83 -22.75 2.26 -7.82
CA THR A 83 -23.92 2.91 -8.46
C THR A 83 -23.57 3.42 -9.85
N GLY A 84 -23.30 2.48 -10.76
CA GLY A 84 -23.51 2.72 -12.18
C GLY A 84 -25.00 2.60 -12.53
N PRO A 85 -25.43 2.99 -13.74
CA PRO A 85 -26.84 2.90 -14.20
C PRO A 85 -27.42 1.47 -14.19
N SER A 86 -26.61 0.45 -13.91
CA SER A 86 -26.96 -0.97 -13.84
C SER A 86 -26.88 -1.58 -12.42
N GLY A 87 -26.73 -0.77 -11.37
CA GLY A 87 -26.60 -1.24 -9.98
C GLY A 87 -25.18 -1.72 -9.62
N PRO A 88 -24.95 -2.21 -8.38
CA PRO A 88 -23.60 -2.59 -7.95
C PRO A 88 -23.15 -3.84 -8.69
N ALA A 89 -22.17 -3.68 -9.58
CA ALA A 89 -21.35 -4.81 -9.98
C ALA A 89 -20.71 -5.37 -8.70
N PRO A 90 -20.80 -6.69 -8.43
CA PRO A 90 -20.12 -7.27 -7.30
C PRO A 90 -18.63 -6.97 -7.46
N LEU A 91 -18.08 -6.19 -6.52
CA LEU A 91 -16.65 -6.01 -6.44
C LEU A 91 -16.01 -7.40 -6.27
N PRO A 92 -14.87 -7.70 -6.93
CA PRO A 92 -14.15 -8.94 -6.71
C PRO A 92 -13.92 -9.18 -5.22
N ASP A 93 -13.85 -10.44 -4.78
CA ASP A 93 -13.72 -10.80 -3.35
C ASP A 93 -12.58 -10.05 -2.63
N ALA A 94 -11.48 -9.76 -3.35
CA ALA A 94 -10.37 -8.93 -2.89
C ALA A 94 -10.79 -7.51 -2.41
N CYS A 95 -11.83 -6.93 -3.00
CA CYS A 95 -12.36 -5.62 -2.63
C CYS A 95 -13.35 -5.67 -1.44
N ARG A 96 -13.88 -6.83 -1.04
CA ARG A 96 -14.70 -6.93 0.19
C ARG A 96 -13.87 -6.60 1.43
N ILE A 97 -12.56 -6.82 1.38
CA ILE A 97 -11.64 -6.41 2.43
C ILE A 97 -11.66 -4.88 2.62
N ALA A 98 -11.92 -4.05 1.59
CA ALA A 98 -11.90 -2.57 1.74
C ALA A 98 -13.05 -2.11 2.61
N GLN A 99 -14.19 -2.77 2.44
CA GLN A 99 -15.38 -2.47 3.21
C GLN A 99 -15.20 -2.86 4.68
N ALA A 100 -14.41 -3.90 4.94
CA ALA A 100 -14.11 -4.41 6.28
C ALA A 100 -12.87 -3.77 6.92
N TYR A 101 -11.94 -3.25 6.12
CA TYR A 101 -10.70 -2.66 6.61
C TYR A 101 -11.03 -1.45 7.47
N ARG A 102 -10.45 -1.45 8.67
CA ARG A 102 -10.54 -0.36 9.62
C ARG A 102 -9.12 -0.06 10.08
N MET A 103 -8.69 1.15 9.76
CA MET A 103 -7.37 1.61 10.17
C MET A 103 -7.25 1.57 11.70
N PRO A 104 -6.22 0.92 12.27
CA PRO A 104 -6.01 0.92 13.72
C PRO A 104 -5.80 2.35 14.24
N SER A 105 -6.56 2.75 15.26
CA SER A 105 -6.66 4.13 15.72
C SER A 105 -5.39 4.69 16.39
N ARG A 106 -4.37 3.88 16.64
CA ARG A 106 -3.07 4.32 17.17
C ARG A 106 -1.92 3.58 16.50
N ARG A 107 -1.17 4.28 15.66
CA ARG A 107 0.16 3.86 15.19
C ARG A 107 1.03 5.09 14.92
N GLY A 108 2.30 5.02 15.35
CA GLY A 108 3.29 6.02 14.97
C GLY A 108 3.69 5.87 13.50
N PRO A 109 4.25 6.92 12.88
CA PRO A 109 4.66 6.87 11.48
C PRO A 109 5.79 5.85 11.24
N LEU A 110 5.88 5.34 10.03
CA LEU A 110 7.03 4.54 9.58
C LEU A 110 8.27 5.43 9.43
N LEU A 111 9.45 4.82 9.53
CA LEU A 111 10.73 5.47 9.17
C LEU A 111 11.08 5.32 7.68
N ALA A 112 10.17 4.75 6.89
CA ALA A 112 10.31 4.57 5.45
C ALA A 112 10.09 5.88 4.67
N ARG A 113 10.85 6.12 3.60
CA ARG A 113 10.44 7.07 2.56
C ARG A 113 9.20 6.55 1.84
N LEU A 114 8.28 7.42 1.45
CA LEU A 114 7.10 7.06 0.67
C LEU A 114 7.20 7.65 -0.74
N SER A 115 7.00 6.83 -1.75
CA SER A 115 6.74 7.27 -3.12
C SER A 115 5.38 6.76 -3.55
N VAL A 116 4.46 7.69 -3.79
CA VAL A 116 3.06 7.41 -4.06
C VAL A 116 2.75 7.71 -5.52
N PHE A 117 2.10 6.78 -6.22
CA PHE A 117 1.81 6.88 -7.65
C PHE A 117 0.32 6.76 -7.92
N ALA A 118 -0.17 7.52 -8.90
CA ALA A 118 -1.51 7.31 -9.44
C ALA A 118 -1.64 7.82 -10.88
N GLY A 119 -2.55 7.18 -11.62
CA GLY A 119 -3.02 7.69 -12.90
C GLY A 119 -3.99 8.85 -12.70
N ARG A 120 -3.86 9.90 -13.50
CA ARG A 120 -4.77 11.07 -13.47
C ARG A 120 -6.23 10.70 -13.70
N ARG A 121 -6.51 9.58 -14.38
CA ARG A 121 -7.85 9.06 -14.66
C ARG A 121 -8.18 7.80 -13.85
N ASP A 122 -7.49 7.55 -12.74
CA ASP A 122 -7.81 6.44 -11.85
C ASP A 122 -9.17 6.69 -11.14
N PRO A 123 -10.22 5.90 -11.40
CA PRO A 123 -11.53 6.11 -10.78
C PRO A 123 -11.53 5.76 -9.28
N GLY A 124 -10.53 4.98 -8.83
CA GLY A 124 -10.35 4.47 -7.48
C GLY A 124 -9.70 5.46 -6.51
N VAL A 125 -8.99 6.46 -7.04
CA VAL A 125 -8.07 7.31 -6.30
C VAL A 125 -8.27 8.77 -6.66
N TYR A 126 -8.53 9.60 -5.64
CA TYR A 126 -8.55 11.05 -5.81
C TYR A 126 -7.13 11.58 -5.69
N VAL A 127 -6.56 12.11 -6.77
CA VAL A 127 -5.17 12.57 -6.81
C VAL A 127 -4.87 13.64 -5.75
N ASP A 128 -5.83 14.50 -5.43
CA ASP A 128 -5.69 15.57 -4.43
C ASP A 128 -5.53 15.03 -3.00
N SER A 129 -5.98 13.81 -2.72
CA SER A 129 -5.85 13.19 -1.40
C SER A 129 -4.53 12.44 -1.21
N LEU A 130 -3.77 12.20 -2.27
CA LEU A 130 -2.54 11.39 -2.20
C LEU A 130 -1.46 12.01 -1.31
N ALA A 131 -1.43 13.33 -1.17
CA ALA A 131 -0.52 14.00 -0.26
C ALA A 131 -0.73 13.59 1.21
N GLU A 132 -1.92 13.09 1.57
CA GLU A 132 -2.21 12.64 2.94
C GLU A 132 -1.50 11.33 3.31
N TRP A 133 -0.87 10.64 2.36
CA TRP A 133 0.06 9.55 2.67
C TRP A 133 1.24 10.02 3.55
N GLY A 134 1.60 11.31 3.48
CA GLY A 134 2.64 11.90 4.32
C GLY A 134 2.38 11.79 5.82
N ARG A 135 1.13 11.54 6.24
CA ARG A 135 0.76 11.32 7.65
C ARG A 135 1.37 10.04 8.24
N TYR A 136 1.80 9.11 7.38
CA TYR A 136 2.24 7.78 7.78
C TYR A 136 3.76 7.59 7.76
N THR A 137 4.52 8.66 7.52
CA THR A 137 5.98 8.63 7.54
C THR A 137 6.58 9.78 8.32
N ALA A 138 7.72 9.52 8.97
CA ALA A 138 8.58 10.55 9.56
C ALA A 138 9.70 10.98 8.59
N ARG A 139 9.67 10.50 7.35
CA ARG A 139 10.59 10.84 6.25
C ARG A 139 9.82 11.56 5.13
N ILE A 140 10.46 11.65 3.97
CA ILE A 140 9.89 12.27 2.77
C ILE A 140 8.73 11.41 2.24
N CYS A 141 7.68 12.08 1.78
CA CYS A 141 6.58 11.50 1.01
C CYS A 141 6.47 12.24 -0.32
N ASP A 142 6.84 11.59 -1.42
CA ASP A 142 6.74 12.10 -2.78
C ASP A 142 5.47 11.57 -3.45
N VAL A 143 4.77 12.42 -4.20
CA VAL A 143 3.57 12.04 -4.97
C VAL A 143 3.85 12.23 -6.45
N HIS A 144 3.60 11.19 -7.24
CA HIS A 144 3.83 11.10 -8.67
C HIS A 144 2.51 10.84 -9.39
N ILE A 145 2.02 11.84 -10.12
CA ILE A 145 0.79 11.73 -10.91
C ILE A 145 1.19 11.71 -12.38
N GLY A 146 0.73 10.71 -13.13
CA GLY A 146 0.94 10.70 -14.56
C GLY A 146 -0.28 10.25 -15.35
N GLU A 147 -0.11 10.12 -16.66
CA GLU A 147 -1.19 9.76 -17.56
C GLU A 147 -1.64 8.30 -17.36
N GLY A 148 -2.92 8.05 -17.64
CA GLY A 148 -3.52 6.71 -17.52
C GLY A 148 -4.52 6.59 -16.39
N GLY A 149 -5.11 5.41 -16.28
CA GLY A 149 -5.99 4.99 -15.20
C GLY A 149 -5.26 4.08 -14.20
N HIS A 150 -6.03 3.31 -13.44
CA HIS A 150 -5.53 2.44 -12.37
C HIS A 150 -4.46 1.43 -12.85
N ALA A 151 -4.74 0.71 -13.94
CA ALA A 151 -3.87 -0.37 -14.43
C ALA A 151 -2.53 0.12 -15.03
N ASP A 152 -2.46 1.36 -15.52
CA ASP A 152 -1.24 1.94 -16.11
C ASP A 152 -0.12 2.15 -15.07
N TRP A 153 -0.44 2.02 -13.79
CA TRP A 153 0.47 2.21 -12.67
C TRP A 153 0.62 0.93 -11.82
N GLY A 154 0.28 -0.24 -12.37
CA GLY A 154 0.43 -1.53 -11.71
C GLY A 154 1.76 -2.24 -11.98
N PRO A 155 2.00 -3.42 -11.36
CA PRO A 155 3.25 -4.20 -11.48
C PRO A 155 3.59 -4.61 -12.91
N ASP A 156 2.56 -4.91 -13.70
CA ASP A 156 2.71 -5.34 -15.09
C ASP A 156 2.75 -4.16 -16.08
N ALA A 157 2.76 -2.91 -15.58
CA ALA A 157 2.77 -1.74 -16.42
C ALA A 157 4.20 -1.30 -16.76
N ASP A 158 4.44 -1.06 -18.05
CA ASP A 158 5.72 -0.58 -18.60
C ASP A 158 6.20 0.76 -18.00
N ARG A 159 5.30 1.50 -17.34
CA ARG A 159 5.60 2.83 -16.77
C ARG A 159 6.01 2.79 -15.32
N TRP A 160 5.43 1.90 -14.52
CA TRP A 160 5.55 1.99 -13.07
C TRP A 160 6.84 1.36 -12.55
N LEU A 161 7.11 0.12 -12.92
CA LEU A 161 8.27 -0.60 -12.40
C LEU A 161 9.61 0.07 -12.79
N PRO A 162 9.82 0.53 -14.05
CA PRO A 162 11.03 1.28 -14.39
C PRO A 162 11.16 2.59 -13.61
N PHE A 163 10.06 3.27 -13.30
CA PHE A 163 10.10 4.49 -12.50
C PHE A 163 10.47 4.18 -11.04
N VAL A 164 9.94 3.11 -10.47
CA VAL A 164 10.35 2.65 -9.13
C VAL A 164 11.85 2.29 -9.11
N GLN A 165 12.35 1.57 -10.11
CA GLN A 165 13.77 1.26 -10.25
C GLN A 165 14.61 2.53 -10.31
N MET A 166 14.24 3.51 -11.15
CA MET A 166 14.95 4.78 -11.25
C MET A 166 15.02 5.53 -9.92
N ILE A 167 13.93 5.55 -9.14
CA ILE A 167 13.94 6.18 -7.81
C ILE A 167 14.84 5.39 -6.86
N ALA A 168 14.72 4.07 -6.83
CA ALA A 168 15.55 3.23 -5.96
C ALA A 168 17.04 3.39 -6.27
N GLU A 169 17.43 3.41 -7.54
CA GLU A 169 18.81 3.64 -7.97
C GLU A 169 19.30 5.03 -7.54
N ARG A 170 18.52 6.08 -7.81
CA ARG A 170 18.89 7.44 -7.41
C ARG A 170 19.13 7.58 -5.91
N GLU A 171 18.31 6.92 -5.10
CA GLU A 171 18.33 7.10 -3.64
C GLU A 171 19.29 6.12 -2.93
N TYR A 172 19.62 4.98 -3.56
CA TYR A 172 20.37 3.89 -2.90
C TYR A 172 21.59 3.36 -3.66
N SER A 173 21.89 3.80 -4.90
CA SER A 173 23.09 3.36 -5.65
C SER A 173 24.44 3.91 -5.13
N SER A 174 24.49 4.45 -3.92
CA SER A 174 25.73 4.93 -3.26
C SER A 174 25.93 4.36 -1.85
N SER A 175 25.27 3.24 -1.53
CA SER A 175 25.44 2.51 -0.28
C SER A 175 26.24 1.23 -0.45
#